data_AF-A0A422ZLC7-F1
#
_entry.id   AF-A0A422ZLC7-F1
#
_cell.length_a   1.000
_cell.length_b   1.000
_cell.length_c   1.000
_cell.angle_alpha   90.00
_cell.angle_beta   90.00
_cell.angle_gamma   90.00
#
_symmetry.space_group_name_H-M   'P 1'
#
loop_
_entity.id
_entity.type
_entity.pdbx_description
1 polymer ?
#
loop_
_entity_poly.entity_id
_entity_poly.type
_entity_poly.pdbx_seq_one_letter_code
_entity_poly.pdbx_strand_id
1 'polypeptide(L)' 'SERMPENDGAYLCWDNRYVTTYAFIFGAWQANQFVAKNITHWMPLPNPPKE' A
#
# COMPACT_ATOMS: atom_id res chain seq x y z
N SER A 1 6.90 -5.23 -6.72
CA SER A 1 7.55 -5.83 -5.53
C SER A 1 6.86 -7.15 -5.25
N GLU A 2 7.57 -8.28 -5.35
CA GLU A 2 6.98 -9.61 -5.12
C GLU A 2 6.87 -9.99 -3.63
N ARG A 3 7.49 -9.20 -2.75
CA ARG A 3 7.41 -9.38 -1.30
C ARG A 3 6.21 -8.61 -0.75
N MET A 4 5.44 -9.22 0.14
CA MET A 4 4.40 -8.53 0.92
C MET A 4 5.03 -7.77 2.10
N PRO A 5 4.38 -6.71 2.61
CA PRO A 5 4.84 -6.05 3.84
C PRO A 5 4.86 -7.04 5.01
N GLU A 6 5.84 -6.89 5.90
CA GLU A 6 5.97 -7.74 7.09
C GLU A 6 5.13 -7.24 8.27
N ASN A 7 4.83 -5.94 8.27
CA ASN A 7 4.10 -5.28 9.34
C ASN A 7 2.78 -4.73 8.82
N ASP A 8 1.76 -4.80 9.68
CA ASP A 8 0.50 -4.11 9.44
C ASP A 8 0.71 -2.60 9.47
N GLY A 9 0.03 -1.88 8.58
CA GLY A 9 0.21 -0.43 8.45
C GLY A 9 -0.34 0.14 7.14
N ALA A 10 -0.17 1.45 6.96
CA ALA A 10 -0.55 2.13 5.74
C ALA A 10 0.67 2.27 4.80
N TYR A 11 0.46 1.93 3.54
CA TYR A 11 1.50 1.93 2.51
C TYR A 11 1.01 2.69 1.28
N LEU A 12 1.92 3.41 0.64
CA LEU A 12 1.69 3.95 -0.69
C LEU A 12 1.76 2.81 -1.69
N CYS A 13 0.70 2.65 -2.47
CA CYS A 13 0.50 1.56 -3.41
C CYS A 13 0.29 2.11 -4.82
N TRP A 14 0.86 1.41 -5.80
CA TRP A 14 0.68 1.66 -7.22
C TRP A 14 -0.18 0.58 -7.84
N ASP A 15 -1.34 0.98 -8.36
CA ASP A 15 -2.35 0.07 -8.93
C ASP A 15 -2.30 -0.03 -10.47
N ASN A 16 -1.16 0.35 -11.07
CA ASN A 16 -0.92 0.47 -12.52
C ASN A 16 -1.57 1.71 -13.19
N ARG A 17 -2.32 2.53 -12.44
CA ARG A 17 -2.95 3.75 -12.98
C ARG A 17 -2.77 4.97 -12.06
N TYR A 18 -2.88 4.76 -10.76
CA TYR A 18 -2.82 5.79 -9.72
C TYR A 18 -1.94 5.32 -8.55
N VAL A 19 -1.33 6.30 -7.87
CA VAL A 19 -0.73 6.11 -6.56
C VAL A 19 -1.81 6.40 -5.52
N THR A 20 -2.06 5.46 -4.61
CA THR A 20 -3.02 5.63 -3.53
C THR A 20 -2.54 4.92 -2.28
N THR A 21 -3.05 5.32 -1.12
CA THR A 21 -2.63 4.74 0.16
C THR A 21 -3.60 3.63 0.55
N TYR A 22 -3.08 2.42 0.76
CA TYR A 22 -3.87 1.30 1.27
C TYR A 22 -3.32 0.80 2.60
N ALA A 23 -4.23 0.34 3.45
CA ALA A 23 -3.86 -0.39 4.65
C ALA A 23 -3.53 -1.84 4.29
N PHE A 24 -2.47 -2.35 4.90
CA PHE A 24 -2.12 -3.76 4.94
C PHE A 24 -2.40 -4.26 6.36
N ILE A 25 -3.30 -5.21 6.50
CA ILE A 25 -3.74 -5.72 7.81
C ILE A 25 -3.89 -7.24 7.71
N PHE A 26 -3.38 -7.98 8.69
CA PHE A 26 -3.46 -9.44 8.74
C PHE A 26 -2.89 -10.14 7.49
N GLY A 27 -1.82 -9.60 6.91
CA GLY A 27 -1.20 -10.18 5.72
C GLY A 27 -1.96 -9.93 4.41
N ALA A 28 -2.96 -9.04 4.40
CA ALA A 28 -3.77 -8.73 3.23
C ALA A 28 -3.96 -7.23 3.00
N TRP A 29 -3.95 -6.84 1.72
CA TRP A 29 -4.27 -5.47 1.30
C TRP A 29 -5.76 -5.19 1.47
N GLN A 30 -6.08 -4.17 2.27
CA GLN A 30 -7.42 -3.62 2.41
C GLN A 30 -7.70 -2.61 1.28
N ALA A 31 -7.53 -3.08 0.04
CA ALA A 31 -7.76 -2.29 -1.15
C ALA A 31 -9.19 -2.45 -1.62
N ASN A 32 -9.84 -1.34 -1.97
CA ASN A 32 -11.12 -1.40 -2.63
C ASN A 32 -10.92 -1.98 -4.03
N GLN A 33 -11.46 -3.17 -4.29
CA GLN A 33 -11.34 -3.89 -5.57
C GLN A 33 -11.87 -3.10 -6.77
N PHE A 34 -12.74 -2.11 -6.54
CA PHE A 34 -13.22 -1.20 -7.58
C PHE A 34 -12.19 -0.13 -7.97
N VAL A 35 -11.25 0.19 -7.09
CA VAL A 35 -10.24 1.25 -7.28
C VAL A 35 -8.89 0.64 -7.68
N ALA A 36 -8.39 -0.31 -6.89
CA ALA A 36 -7.14 -1.01 -7.20
C ALA A 36 -7.40 -2.48 -7.45
N LYS A 37 -7.45 -2.83 -8.74
CA LYS A 37 -7.57 -4.24 -9.15
C LYS A 37 -6.28 -5.01 -8.89
N ASN A 38 -5.13 -4.38 -9.06
CA ASN A 38 -3.82 -5.04 -8.95
C ASN A 38 -2.78 -4.08 -8.34
N ILE A 39 -2.50 -4.21 -7.04
CA ILE A 39 -1.36 -3.52 -6.42
C ILE A 39 -0.07 -4.19 -6.91
N THR A 40 0.73 -3.49 -7.70
CA THR A 40 1.96 -4.03 -8.30
C THR A 40 3.21 -3.60 -7.53
N HIS A 41 3.17 -2.39 -6.96
CA HIS A 41 4.26 -1.81 -6.19
C HIS A 41 3.70 -1.17 -4.94
N TRP A 42 4.46 -1.24 -3.86
CA TRP A 42 4.12 -0.61 -2.61
C TRP A 42 5.39 -0.12 -1.92
N MET A 43 5.25 0.92 -1.10
CA MET A 43 6.31 1.44 -0.25
C MET A 43 5.73 1.93 1.08
N PRO A 44 6.49 1.83 2.19
CA PRO A 44 6.07 2.42 3.45
C PRO A 44 5.87 3.93 3.31
N LEU A 45 4.93 4.49 4.07
CA LEU A 45 4.76 5.93 4.12
C LEU A 45 6.04 6.60 4.64
N PRO A 46 6.44 7.75 4.07
CA PRO A 46 7.54 8.51 4.62
C PRO A 46 7.20 8.92 6.06
N ASN A 47 8.23 8.99 6.90
CA ASN A 47 8.07 9.52 8.25
C ASN A 47 7.46 10.93 8.16
N PRO A 48 6.58 11.29 9.11
CA PRO A 48 6.05 12.66 9.16
C PRO A 48 7.23 13.65 9.21
N PRO A 49 7.10 14.83 8.58
CA PRO A 49 8.13 15.85 8.64
C PRO A 49 8.45 16.15 10.11
N LYS A 50 9.75 16.17 10.42
CA LYS A 50 10.23 16.60 11.74
C LYS A 50 10.05 18.12 11.81
N GLU A 51 9.43 18.59 12.89
CA GLU A 51 9.40 20.02 13.25
C GLU A 51 10.80 20.57 13.53
#